data_AF-A0A967HKM3-F1
#
_entry.id   AF-A0A967HKM3-F1
#
_cell.length_a   1.000
_cell.length_b   1.000
_cell.length_c   1.000
_cell.angle_alpha   90.00
_cell.angle_beta   90.00
_cell.angle_gamma   90.00
#
_symmetry.space_group_name_H-M   'P 1'
#
loop_
_entity.id
_entity.type
_entity.pdbx_description
1 polymer ?
#
loop_
_entity_poly.entity_id
_entity_poly.type
_entity_poly.pdbx_seq_one_letter_code
_entity_poly.pdbx_strand_id
1 'polypeptide(L)' 'MNEHVVLVDWADRPVGTAEKLVAHREGLLHRAF' A
#
# COMPACT_ATOMS: atom_id res chain seq x y z
N MET A 1 17.01 3.38 -1.41
CA MET A 1 15.72 4.03 -1.71
C MET A 1 14.63 3.08 -1.25
N ASN A 2 13.78 3.47 -0.30
CA ASN A 2 12.69 2.62 0.15
C ASN A 2 11.53 2.70 -0.84
N GLU A 3 11.14 1.55 -1.40
CA GLU A 3 10.00 1.43 -2.31
C GLU A 3 8.69 1.71 -1.54
N HIS A 4 7.83 2.55 -2.08
CA HIS A 4 6.53 2.89 -1.51
C HIS A 4 5.40 2.34 -2.39
N VAL A 5 4.31 1.92 -1.76
CA VAL A 5 3.08 1.46 -2.42
C VAL A 5 1.92 2.40 -2.09
N VAL A 6 0.94 2.45 -2.98
CA VAL A 6 -0.30 3.20 -2.76
C VAL A 6 -1.26 2.32 -1.97
N LEU A 7 -1.67 2.77 -0.78
CA LEU A 7 -2.71 2.11 -0.01
C LEU A 7 -4.07 2.41 -0.63
N VAL A 8 -4.96 1.41 -0.65
CA VAL A 8 -6.29 1.55 -1.25
C VAL A 8 -7.37 0.98 -0.34
N ASP A 9 -8.60 1.46 -0.50
CA ASP A 9 -9.79 0.85 0.10
C ASP A 9 -10.34 -0.33 -0.75
N TRP A 10 -11.44 -0.93 -0.30
CA TRP A 10 -12.10 -2.05 -1.00
C TRP A 10 -12.66 -1.70 -2.39
N ALA A 11 -12.79 -0.42 -2.71
CA ALA A 11 -13.21 0.08 -4.02
C ALA A 11 -12.01 0.52 -4.88
N ASP A 12 -10.78 0.12 -4.51
CA ASP A 12 -9.52 0.52 -5.13
C ASP A 12 -9.33 2.05 -5.16
N ARG A 13 -9.87 2.78 -4.18
CA ARG A 13 -9.64 4.22 -4.06
C ARG A 13 -8.41 4.48 -3.21
N PRO A 14 -7.52 5.41 -3.61
CA PRO A 14 -6.30 5.70 -2.86
C PRO A 14 -6.64 6.33 -1.50
N VAL A 15 -6.02 5.80 -0.45
CA VAL A 15 -6.18 6.29 0.94
C VAL A 15 -4.87 6.77 1.57
N GLY A 16 -3.73 6.52 0.91
CA GLY A 16 -2.42 6.97 1.38
C GLY A 16 -1.26 6.24 0.71
N THR A 17 -0.08 6.33 1.31
CA THR A 17 1.12 5.59 0.90
C THR A 17 1.79 4.97 2.11
N ALA A 18 2.50 3.87 1.90
CA ALA A 18 3.33 3.22 2.91
C ALA A 18 4.58 2.63 2.28
N GLU A 19 5.64 2.43 3.07
CA GLU A 19 6.75 1.60 2.63
C GLU A 19 6.25 0.20 2.30
N LYS A 20 6.72 -0.37 1.19
CA LYS A 20 6.31 -1.69 0.72
C LYS A 20 6.48 -2.76 1.79
N LEU A 21 7.62 -2.75 2.49
CA LEU A 21 7.90 -3.71 3.56
C LEU A 21 6.87 -3.59 4.70
N VAL A 22 6.49 -2.37 5.09
CA VAL A 22 5.48 -2.12 6.13
C VAL A 22 4.12 -2.61 5.67
N ALA A 23 3.69 -2.25 4.44
CA ALA A 23 2.43 -2.69 3.89
C ALA A 23 2.29 -4.22 3.85
N HIS A 24 3.36 -4.94 3.47
CA HIS A 24 3.35 -6.40 3.45
C HIS A 24 3.39 -7.02 4.85
N ARG A 25 4.18 -6.43 5.78
CA ARG A 25 4.30 -6.93 7.16
C ARG A 25 3.00 -6.75 7.94
N GLU A 26 2.29 -5.64 7.71
CA GLU A 26 1.06 -5.29 8.44
C GLU A 26 -0.21 -5.71 7.71
N GLY A 27 -0.10 -6.28 6.50
CA GLY A 27 -1.24 -6.74 5.71
C GLY A 27 -2.12 -5.59 5.21
N LEU A 28 -1.53 -4.42 4.93
CA LEU A 28 -2.26 -3.26 4.43
C LEU A 28 -2.70 -3.49 2.98
N LEU A 29 -3.95 -3.15 2.68
CA LEU A 29 -4.47 -3.19 1.32
C LEU A 29 -3.80 -2.12 0.47
N HIS A 30 -3.19 -2.53 -0.64
CA HIS A 30 -2.41 -1.66 -1.50
C HIS A 30 -2.56 -2.08 -2.97
N ARG A 31 -2.36 -1.12 -3.87
CA ARG A 31 -2.38 -1.36 -5.31
C ARG A 31 -1.08 -2.04 -5.74
N ALA A 32 -1.19 -3.09 -6.54
CA ALA A 32 -0.08 -3.79 -7.18
C ALA A 32 -0.09 -3.55 -8.69
N PHE A 33 1.08 -3.58 -9.33
CA PHE A 33 1.28 -3.46 -10.78
C PHE A 33 2.32 -4.48 -11.24
#